data_AF-A0A0G0L7B2-F1
#
_entry.id   AF-A0A0G0L7B2-F1
#
_cell.length_a   1.000
_cell.length_b   1.000
_cell.length_c   1.000
_cell.angle_alpha   90.00
_cell.angle_beta   90.00
_cell.angle_gamma   90.00
#
_symmetry.space_group_name_H-M   'P 1'
#
loop_
_entity.id
_entity.type
_entity.pdbx_description
1 polymer ?
#
loop_
_entity_poly.entity_id
_entity_poly.type
_entity_poly.pdbx_seq_one_letter_code
_entity_poly.pdbx_strand_id
1 'polypeptide(L)'
;KNQKTEPIIKLTKYLSENEVSGGFLTDYERRAMALMAMGLNPYNTNYENYIKKITDSFDGKQFGNVQEDNDDIFALIVLQNAGFTQTDKMIIDDIAFILSKQKENGSWDESVDMTSAAIQAIIATAGENIENELAKAKEFLKDNQEDNGGWGNVSSTAWVIGGILALSEKPEDWEKDDNTPLDYFAKNQGSDGGIKNDNAQNKIWETAYALTAFSGKTWNQIMQKFEKPKEEITLEKREQLEEKLEKILALLEEKKTTENKTLKLAAAKNIASNTETTRTLEGKNETEKMKNSAKQNTATIINSLGESDAGTKKIGWFRKLLNEIFGNF
;
A
#
# COMPACT_ATOMS: atom_id res chain seq x y z
N LYS A 1 36.48 17.20 2.93
CA LYS A 1 35.58 16.02 3.08
C LYS A 1 34.72 16.11 4.34
N ASN A 2 35.22 16.66 5.47
CA ASN A 2 34.48 16.76 6.75
C ASN A 2 33.37 17.83 6.84
N GLN A 3 33.32 18.84 5.95
CA GLN A 3 32.31 19.91 6.02
C GLN A 3 30.90 19.48 5.58
N LYS A 4 30.77 18.47 4.70
CA LYS A 4 29.44 18.00 4.23
C LYS A 4 28.73 17.09 5.24
N THR A 5 29.47 16.45 6.14
CA THR A 5 28.91 15.49 7.12
C THR A 5 28.34 16.16 8.36
N GLU A 6 28.83 17.36 8.72
CA GLU A 6 28.41 18.02 9.96
C GLU A 6 26.92 18.43 9.98
N PRO A 7 26.33 19.01 8.91
CA PRO A 7 24.91 19.32 8.89
C PRO A 7 24.02 18.07 8.97
N ILE A 8 24.40 16.99 8.27
CA ILE A 8 23.69 15.71 8.30
C ILE A 8 23.70 15.14 9.72
N ILE A 9 24.86 15.12 10.39
CA ILE A 9 24.98 14.64 11.78
C ILE A 9 24.11 15.47 12.72
N LYS A 10 24.13 16.81 12.59
CA LYS A 10 23.30 17.70 13.41
C LYS A 10 21.81 17.44 13.21
N LEU A 11 21.37 17.26 11.96
CA LEU A 11 19.97 17.00 11.63
C LEU A 11 19.53 15.61 12.11
N THR A 12 20.34 14.57 11.87
CA THR A 12 20.10 13.22 12.39
C THR A 12 20.01 13.23 13.91
N LYS A 13 20.93 13.91 14.59
CA LYS A 13 20.90 14.05 16.04
C LYS A 13 19.60 14.73 16.50
N TYR A 14 19.24 15.84 15.88
CA TYR A 14 18.00 16.56 16.21
C TYR A 14 16.76 15.67 16.08
N LEU A 15 16.62 14.98 14.94
CA LEU A 15 15.49 14.07 14.68
C LEU A 15 15.50 12.81 15.57
N SER A 16 16.65 12.39 16.07
CA SER A 16 16.74 11.26 17.00
C SER A 16 16.51 11.63 18.47
N GLU A 17 16.61 12.92 18.82
CA GLU A 17 16.52 13.39 20.21
C GLU A 17 15.26 14.19 20.54
N ASN A 18 14.53 14.71 19.54
CA ASN A 18 13.40 15.61 19.77
C ASN A 18 12.11 15.03 19.23
N GLU A 19 11.04 14.97 20.03
CA GLU A 19 9.72 14.54 19.58
C GLU A 19 8.95 15.67 18.88
N VAL A 20 7.80 15.32 18.28
CA VAL A 20 6.85 16.31 17.74
C VAL A 20 5.91 16.71 18.87
N SER A 21 5.79 18.02 19.13
CA SER A 21 4.94 18.56 20.20
C SER A 21 3.58 19.09 19.73
N GLY A 22 3.36 19.23 18.42
CA GLY A 22 2.08 19.63 17.83
C GLY A 22 1.18 18.42 17.65
N GLY A 23 -0.04 18.48 18.18
CA GLY A 23 -0.99 17.36 18.16
C GLY A 23 -1.74 17.22 16.83
N PHE A 24 -1.36 17.96 15.78
CA PHE A 24 -1.98 17.83 14.46
C PHE A 24 -1.40 16.62 13.74
N LEU A 25 -2.26 15.90 13.02
CA LEU A 25 -1.85 14.73 12.25
C LEU A 25 -0.74 15.07 11.24
N THR A 26 -0.88 16.18 10.52
CA THR A 26 0.16 16.68 9.59
C THR A 26 1.53 16.90 10.22
N ASP A 27 1.64 17.11 11.54
CA ASP A 27 2.94 17.20 12.20
C ASP A 27 3.65 15.84 12.25
N TYR A 28 2.90 14.75 12.45
CA TYR A 28 3.42 13.39 12.42
C TYR A 28 3.77 12.94 11.02
N GLU A 29 2.99 13.34 10.02
CA GLU A 29 3.25 13.05 8.61
C GLU A 29 4.53 13.73 8.13
N ARG A 30 4.64 15.05 8.33
CA ARG A 30 5.86 15.81 8.01
C ARG A 30 7.08 15.25 8.72
N ARG A 31 6.92 14.79 9.97
CA ARG A 31 7.99 14.14 10.71
C ARG A 31 8.38 12.80 10.12
N ALA A 32 7.42 11.94 9.77
CA ALA A 32 7.69 10.67 9.13
C ALA A 32 8.39 10.86 7.79
N MET A 33 7.96 11.84 6.97
CA MET A 33 8.62 12.19 5.71
C MET A 33 10.08 12.57 5.92
N ALA A 34 10.36 13.45 6.90
CA ALA A 34 11.73 13.88 7.22
C ALA A 34 12.61 12.72 7.71
N LEU A 35 12.08 11.84 8.55
CA LEU A 35 12.78 10.65 9.01
C LEU A 35 13.13 9.72 7.84
N MET A 36 12.14 9.41 7.00
CA MET A 36 12.34 8.53 5.84
C MET A 36 13.31 9.10 4.81
N ALA A 37 13.27 10.41 4.55
CA ALA A 37 14.23 11.09 3.66
C ALA A 37 15.67 11.00 4.19
N MET A 38 15.84 10.96 5.52
CA MET A 38 17.13 10.79 6.20
C MET A 38 17.53 9.30 6.39
N GLY A 39 16.68 8.35 6.01
CA GLY A 39 16.90 6.92 6.26
C GLY A 39 16.73 6.50 7.72
N LEU A 40 16.05 7.30 8.53
CA LEU A 40 15.69 6.99 9.90
C LEU A 40 14.35 6.26 9.94
N ASN A 41 14.24 5.25 10.80
CA ASN A 41 13.07 4.38 10.83
C ASN A 41 11.86 5.09 11.49
N PRO A 42 10.77 5.35 10.76
CA PRO A 42 9.62 6.10 11.27
C PRO A 42 8.78 5.32 12.28
N TYR A 43 9.03 4.01 12.45
CA TYR A 43 8.33 3.16 13.40
C TYR A 43 8.90 3.20 14.82
N ASN A 44 10.14 3.66 15.00
CA ASN A 44 10.80 3.58 16.30
C ASN A 44 11.93 4.62 16.54
N THR A 45 12.10 5.61 15.66
CA THR A 45 13.03 6.70 15.96
C THR A 45 12.57 7.42 17.22
N ASN A 46 13.52 7.82 18.08
CA ASN A 46 13.24 8.51 19.35
C ASN A 46 12.14 7.86 20.21
N TYR A 47 12.05 6.52 20.17
CA TYR A 47 11.05 5.71 20.86
C TYR A 47 9.59 5.98 20.45
N GLU A 48 9.38 6.67 19.33
CA GLU A 48 8.07 7.02 18.81
C GLU A 48 7.77 6.26 17.52
N ASN A 49 6.50 5.83 17.40
CA ASN A 49 5.98 5.21 16.20
C ASN A 49 5.08 6.21 15.46
N TYR A 50 5.69 7.03 14.60
CA TYR A 50 4.99 8.06 13.84
C TYR A 50 3.97 7.47 12.86
N ILE A 51 4.28 6.31 12.27
CA ILE A 51 3.35 5.60 11.41
C ILE A 51 2.10 5.18 12.18
N LYS A 52 2.25 4.68 13.41
CA LYS A 52 1.10 4.34 14.25
C LYS A 52 0.25 5.57 14.58
N LYS A 53 0.86 6.73 14.87
CA LYS A 53 0.12 7.97 15.12
C LYS A 53 -0.73 8.39 13.90
N ILE A 54 -0.22 8.15 12.69
CA ILE A 54 -0.99 8.36 11.45
C ILE A 54 -2.11 7.34 11.35
N THR A 55 -1.80 6.04 11.43
CA THR A 55 -2.83 4.98 11.26
C THR A 55 -3.91 4.98 12.33
N ASP A 56 -3.60 5.41 13.56
CA ASP A 56 -4.57 5.53 14.65
C ASP A 56 -5.60 6.64 14.42
N SER A 57 -5.31 7.58 13.51
CA SER A 57 -6.24 8.65 13.13
C SER A 57 -7.29 8.21 12.09
N PHE A 58 -7.15 7.01 11.54
CA PHE A 58 -8.08 6.48 10.55
C PHE A 58 -9.44 6.14 11.18
N ASP A 59 -10.51 6.78 10.71
CA ASP A 59 -11.87 6.63 11.27
C ASP A 59 -12.68 5.48 10.66
N GLY A 60 -12.07 4.73 9.74
CA GLY A 60 -12.73 3.70 8.93
C GLY A 60 -13.10 4.17 7.52
N LYS A 61 -12.88 5.46 7.21
CA LYS A 61 -13.08 6.06 5.90
C LYS A 61 -11.92 6.96 5.48
N GLN A 62 -11.40 7.77 6.40
CA GLN A 62 -10.41 8.82 6.14
C GLN A 62 -9.48 8.97 7.37
N PHE A 63 -8.43 9.76 7.25
CA PHE A 63 -7.51 10.18 8.31
C PHE A 63 -7.83 11.60 8.82
N GLY A 64 -7.52 11.86 10.09
CA GLY A 64 -7.49 13.23 10.61
C GLY A 64 -8.85 13.94 10.64
N ASN A 65 -8.89 15.19 10.18
CA ASN A 65 -10.07 16.05 10.25
C ASN A 65 -11.08 15.73 9.15
N VAL A 66 -12.31 15.38 9.55
CA VAL A 66 -13.39 14.98 8.63
C VAL A 66 -13.82 16.01 7.57
N GLN A 67 -13.39 17.27 7.73
CA GLN A 67 -13.70 18.36 6.80
C GLN A 67 -12.56 18.66 5.83
N GLU A 68 -11.38 18.09 6.05
CA GLU A 68 -10.18 18.33 5.26
C GLU A 68 -9.86 17.07 4.43
N ASP A 69 -9.03 17.23 3.42
CA ASP A 69 -8.47 16.16 2.58
C ASP A 69 -6.93 16.18 2.60
N ASN A 70 -6.35 17.26 3.16
CA ASN A 70 -4.92 17.44 3.37
C ASN A 70 -4.31 16.29 4.18
N ASP A 71 -4.89 16.01 5.35
CA ASP A 71 -4.48 14.94 6.25
C ASP A 71 -4.41 13.60 5.49
N ASP A 72 -5.44 13.26 4.72
CA ASP A 72 -5.52 12.04 3.92
C ASP A 72 -4.45 11.97 2.83
N ILE A 73 -4.29 13.05 2.06
CA ILE A 73 -3.31 13.14 0.97
C ILE A 73 -1.89 12.91 1.52
N PHE A 74 -1.54 13.54 2.64
CA PHE A 74 -0.23 13.37 3.26
C PHE A 74 -0.06 12.02 3.96
N ALA A 75 -1.13 11.45 4.53
CA ALA A 75 -1.13 10.08 5.03
C ALA A 75 -0.75 9.08 3.92
N LEU A 76 -1.36 9.16 2.72
CA LEU A 76 -0.99 8.28 1.60
C LEU A 76 0.45 8.46 1.10
N ILE A 77 0.93 9.70 1.05
CA ILE A 77 2.33 10.01 0.70
C ILE A 77 3.28 9.29 1.67
N VAL A 78 2.98 9.28 2.97
CA VAL A 78 3.82 8.62 3.97
C VAL A 78 3.66 7.10 3.96
N LEU A 79 2.43 6.60 4.02
CA LEU A 79 2.14 5.20 4.32
C LEU A 79 2.65 4.24 3.24
N GLN A 80 2.68 4.65 1.98
CA GLN A 80 3.25 3.84 0.91
C GLN A 80 4.74 3.52 1.09
N ASN A 81 5.49 4.46 1.67
CA ASN A 81 6.91 4.30 1.99
C ASN A 81 7.09 3.59 3.34
N ALA A 82 6.00 3.37 4.09
CA ALA A 82 5.93 2.54 5.29
C ALA A 82 5.36 1.14 4.99
N GLY A 83 5.41 0.67 3.74
CA GLY A 83 5.02 -0.70 3.40
C GLY A 83 3.50 -0.95 3.40
N PHE A 84 2.68 0.10 3.45
CA PHE A 84 1.26 0.00 3.12
C PHE A 84 1.07 0.03 1.60
N THR A 85 0.06 -0.68 1.13
CA THR A 85 -0.19 -0.88 -0.29
C THR A 85 -1.68 -0.84 -0.59
N GLN A 86 -2.04 -0.81 -1.87
CA GLN A 86 -3.43 -0.89 -2.35
C GLN A 86 -4.18 -2.18 -1.96
N THR A 87 -3.55 -3.15 -1.29
CA THR A 87 -4.28 -4.30 -0.71
C THR A 87 -4.75 -4.06 0.72
N ASP A 88 -4.24 -3.01 1.37
CA ASP A 88 -4.68 -2.61 2.69
C ASP A 88 -6.01 -1.86 2.61
N LYS A 89 -7.03 -2.33 3.33
CA LYS A 89 -8.37 -1.71 3.30
C LYS A 89 -8.32 -0.21 3.61
N MET A 90 -7.50 0.18 4.58
CA MET A 90 -7.27 1.58 4.96
C MET A 90 -6.84 2.44 3.77
N ILE A 91 -5.89 1.96 2.95
CA ILE A 91 -5.41 2.67 1.77
C ILE A 91 -6.50 2.74 0.69
N ILE A 92 -7.24 1.64 0.49
CA ILE A 92 -8.35 1.61 -0.48
C ILE A 92 -9.45 2.62 -0.12
N ASP A 93 -9.87 2.62 1.15
CA ASP A 93 -10.93 3.50 1.63
C ASP A 93 -10.50 4.97 1.54
N ASP A 94 -9.25 5.26 1.88
CA ASP A 94 -8.71 6.61 1.87
C ASP A 94 -8.53 7.17 0.46
N ILE A 95 -8.05 6.35 -0.49
CA ILE A 95 -8.04 6.71 -1.92
C ILE A 95 -9.47 7.05 -2.38
N ALA A 96 -10.47 6.24 -2.00
CA ALA A 96 -11.85 6.52 -2.38
C ALA A 96 -12.36 7.83 -1.75
N PHE A 97 -11.94 8.16 -0.53
CA PHE A 97 -12.24 9.43 0.11
C PHE A 97 -11.62 10.61 -0.66
N ILE A 98 -10.30 10.58 -0.92
CA ILE A 98 -9.59 11.65 -1.65
C ILE A 98 -10.19 11.85 -3.04
N LEU A 99 -10.46 10.78 -3.79
CA LEU A 99 -11.08 10.89 -5.12
C LEU A 99 -12.49 11.51 -5.03
N SER A 100 -13.24 11.27 -3.96
CA SER A 100 -14.56 11.89 -3.75
C SER A 100 -14.49 13.40 -3.46
N LYS A 101 -13.32 13.92 -3.11
CA LYS A 101 -13.08 15.35 -2.86
C LYS A 101 -12.64 16.12 -4.10
N GLN A 102 -12.26 15.44 -5.17
CA GLN A 102 -11.92 16.11 -6.43
C GLN A 102 -13.13 16.90 -6.95
N LYS A 103 -12.92 18.18 -7.21
CA LYS A 103 -13.95 19.08 -7.77
C LYS A 103 -14.15 18.81 -9.27
N GLU A 104 -15.24 19.34 -9.82
CA GLU A 104 -15.57 19.15 -11.25
C GLU A 104 -14.47 19.65 -12.20
N ASN A 105 -13.77 20.71 -11.81
CA ASN A 105 -12.62 21.28 -12.55
C ASN A 105 -11.32 20.47 -12.39
N GLY A 106 -11.34 19.34 -11.67
CA GLY A 106 -10.17 18.48 -11.46
C GLY A 106 -9.31 18.83 -10.25
N SER A 107 -9.56 19.96 -9.59
CA SER A 107 -8.76 20.39 -8.44
C SER A 107 -9.16 19.72 -7.14
N TRP A 108 -8.22 19.67 -6.22
CA TRP A 108 -8.49 19.61 -4.78
C TRP A 108 -8.38 21.01 -4.21
N ASP A 109 -9.37 21.42 -3.42
CA ASP A 109 -9.47 22.74 -2.81
C ASP A 109 -9.40 23.97 -3.73
N GLU A 110 -9.54 23.81 -5.06
CA GLU A 110 -9.17 24.87 -6.03
C GLU A 110 -7.73 25.38 -5.85
N SER A 111 -6.87 24.52 -5.31
CA SER A 111 -5.49 24.82 -4.96
C SER A 111 -4.54 24.02 -5.85
N VAL A 112 -3.61 24.71 -6.50
CA VAL A 112 -2.53 24.07 -7.26
C VAL A 112 -1.62 23.25 -6.35
N ASP A 113 -1.45 23.66 -5.09
CA ASP A 113 -0.65 22.95 -4.09
C ASP A 113 -1.32 21.61 -3.76
N MET A 114 -2.58 21.64 -3.32
CA MET A 114 -3.30 20.44 -2.93
C MET A 114 -3.55 19.50 -4.11
N THR A 115 -3.84 20.06 -5.30
CA THR A 115 -3.98 19.25 -6.51
C THR A 115 -2.68 18.52 -6.86
N SER A 116 -1.53 19.18 -6.69
CA SER A 116 -0.22 18.56 -6.96
C SER A 116 0.16 17.52 -5.91
N ALA A 117 -0.18 17.76 -4.64
CA ALA A 117 0.00 16.77 -3.57
C ALA A 117 -0.90 15.54 -3.81
N ALA A 118 -2.17 15.73 -4.18
CA ALA A 118 -3.09 14.65 -4.51
C ALA A 118 -2.60 13.81 -5.70
N ILE A 119 -2.08 14.43 -6.77
CA ILE A 119 -1.47 13.72 -7.90
C ILE A 119 -0.32 12.81 -7.42
N GLN A 120 0.59 13.35 -6.58
CA GLN A 120 1.72 12.59 -6.04
C GLN A 120 1.27 11.42 -5.15
N ALA A 121 0.23 11.62 -4.34
CA ALA A 121 -0.34 10.60 -3.47
C ALA A 121 -1.01 9.47 -4.27
N ILE A 122 -1.94 9.84 -5.15
CA ILE A 122 -2.78 8.91 -5.91
C ILE A 122 -1.94 8.08 -6.86
N ILE A 123 -1.07 8.68 -7.68
CA ILE A 123 -0.26 7.91 -8.65
C ILE A 123 0.58 6.83 -7.98
N ALA A 124 1.05 7.10 -6.78
CA ALA A 124 1.98 6.23 -6.11
C ALA A 124 1.29 5.15 -5.26
N THR A 125 -0.03 5.26 -5.05
CA THR A 125 -0.81 4.36 -4.17
C THR A 125 -2.03 3.72 -4.81
N ALA A 126 -2.63 4.37 -5.80
CA ALA A 126 -3.84 3.92 -6.44
C ALA A 126 -3.58 2.88 -7.54
N GLY A 127 -4.58 2.04 -7.75
CA GLY A 127 -4.62 1.03 -8.80
C GLY A 127 -5.09 1.59 -10.13
N GLU A 128 -5.69 0.72 -10.95
CA GLU A 128 -6.22 1.07 -12.27
C GLU A 128 -7.48 1.96 -12.19
N ASN A 129 -7.80 2.68 -13.27
CA ASN A 129 -9.01 3.50 -13.45
C ASN A 129 -9.01 4.87 -12.75
N ILE A 130 -7.86 5.55 -12.71
CA ILE A 130 -7.71 6.92 -12.21
C ILE A 130 -7.34 7.93 -13.32
N GLU A 131 -7.30 7.48 -14.58
CA GLU A 131 -6.74 8.23 -15.69
C GLU A 131 -7.54 9.51 -15.96
N ASN A 132 -8.86 9.47 -15.76
CA ASN A 132 -9.73 10.63 -15.95
C ASN A 132 -9.51 11.68 -14.87
N GLU A 133 -9.37 11.26 -13.62
CA GLU A 133 -9.15 12.12 -12.46
C GLU A 133 -7.78 12.80 -12.58
N LEU A 134 -6.74 12.05 -12.97
CA LEU A 134 -5.41 12.61 -13.23
C LEU A 134 -5.40 13.57 -14.42
N ALA A 135 -6.14 13.25 -15.50
CA ALA A 135 -6.23 14.13 -16.67
C ALA A 135 -6.86 15.48 -16.32
N LYS A 136 -7.95 15.49 -15.54
CA LYS A 136 -8.59 16.73 -15.07
C LYS A 136 -7.68 17.52 -14.13
N ALA A 137 -7.01 16.84 -13.20
CA ALA A 137 -6.08 17.50 -12.28
C ALA A 137 -4.92 18.16 -13.04
N LYS A 138 -4.38 17.46 -14.05
CA LYS A 138 -3.36 18.00 -14.96
C LYS A 138 -3.87 19.23 -15.73
N GLU A 139 -5.09 19.17 -16.28
CA GLU A 139 -5.70 20.29 -16.99
C GLU A 139 -5.87 21.51 -16.09
N PHE A 140 -6.37 21.32 -14.87
CA PHE A 140 -6.45 22.37 -13.86
C PHE A 140 -5.10 23.04 -13.60
N LEU A 141 -4.02 22.26 -13.44
CA LEU A 141 -2.68 22.82 -13.24
C LEU A 141 -2.21 23.60 -14.49
N LYS A 142 -2.46 23.11 -15.71
CA LYS A 142 -2.10 23.83 -16.94
C LYS A 142 -2.84 25.16 -17.08
N ASP A 143 -4.14 25.16 -16.79
CA ASP A 143 -4.97 26.36 -16.89
C ASP A 143 -4.54 27.46 -15.91
N ASN A 144 -3.99 27.06 -14.76
CA ASN A 144 -3.50 27.96 -13.72
C ASN A 144 -2.02 28.34 -13.86
N GLN A 145 -1.29 27.83 -14.87
CA GLN A 145 0.08 28.30 -15.12
C GLN A 145 0.04 29.79 -15.52
N GLU A 146 0.91 30.60 -14.94
CA GLU A 146 1.02 32.03 -15.24
C GLU A 146 2.00 32.28 -16.39
N ASP A 147 1.92 33.45 -17.03
CA ASP A 147 2.81 33.83 -18.16
C ASP A 147 4.30 33.88 -17.76
N ASN A 148 4.60 33.94 -16.46
CA ASN A 148 5.96 33.87 -15.93
C ASN A 148 6.52 32.42 -15.85
N GLY A 149 5.72 31.41 -16.21
CA GLY A 149 6.04 29.98 -16.18
C GLY A 149 5.73 29.27 -14.86
N GLY A 150 5.40 30.00 -13.80
CA GLY A 150 5.13 29.45 -12.46
C GLY A 150 3.65 29.47 -12.07
N TRP A 151 3.40 29.24 -10.78
CA TRP A 151 2.08 29.26 -10.16
C TRP A 151 2.11 30.09 -8.88
N GLY A 152 1.84 31.39 -8.96
CA GLY A 152 1.78 32.32 -7.83
C GLY A 152 3.10 32.61 -7.12
N ASN A 153 3.76 31.59 -6.57
CA ASN A 153 4.98 31.69 -5.79
C ASN A 153 5.91 30.47 -5.99
N VAL A 154 7.11 30.54 -5.42
CA VAL A 154 8.13 29.47 -5.54
C VAL A 154 7.71 28.16 -4.87
N SER A 155 7.04 28.22 -3.71
CA SER A 155 6.59 27.02 -3.01
C SER A 155 5.55 26.26 -3.84
N SER A 156 4.52 26.96 -4.31
CA SER A 156 3.47 26.40 -5.16
C SER A 156 4.04 25.85 -6.47
N THR A 157 4.93 26.59 -7.12
CA THR A 157 5.62 26.11 -8.33
C THR A 157 6.43 24.83 -8.08
N ALA A 158 7.07 24.69 -6.92
CA ALA A 158 7.79 23.47 -6.55
C ALA A 158 6.87 22.26 -6.35
N TRP A 159 5.71 22.47 -5.73
CA TRP A 159 4.72 21.41 -5.55
C TRP A 159 4.16 20.96 -6.90
N VAL A 160 3.85 21.91 -7.79
CA VAL A 160 3.42 21.60 -9.16
C VAL A 160 4.48 20.82 -9.93
N ILE A 161 5.77 21.18 -9.84
CA ILE A 161 6.84 20.36 -10.42
C ILE A 161 6.85 18.94 -9.84
N GLY A 162 6.62 18.78 -8.54
CA GLY A 162 6.43 17.46 -7.92
C GLY A 162 5.29 16.65 -8.56
N GLY A 163 4.14 17.30 -8.82
CA GLY A 163 3.02 16.70 -9.54
C GLY A 163 3.34 16.33 -10.99
N ILE A 164 4.01 17.22 -11.73
CA ILE A 164 4.49 16.98 -13.10
C ILE A 164 5.40 15.75 -13.15
N LEU A 165 6.35 15.66 -12.22
CA LEU A 165 7.27 14.51 -12.12
C LEU A 165 6.52 13.21 -11.79
N ALA A 166 5.49 13.26 -10.93
CA ALA A 166 4.66 12.10 -10.63
C ALA A 166 3.87 11.63 -11.86
N LEU A 167 3.38 12.55 -12.70
CA LEU A 167 2.79 12.25 -14.01
C LEU A 167 3.80 11.68 -15.01
N SER A 168 5.07 11.53 -14.64
CA SER A 168 6.17 11.13 -15.52
C SER A 168 6.37 12.10 -16.70
N GLU A 169 6.01 13.36 -16.49
CA GLU A 169 6.20 14.45 -17.44
C GLU A 169 7.45 15.27 -17.08
N LYS A 170 7.91 16.06 -18.04
CA LYS A 170 9.07 16.93 -17.86
C LYS A 170 8.61 18.36 -17.58
N PRO A 171 9.15 19.03 -16.53
CA PRO A 171 8.85 20.44 -16.29
C PRO A 171 9.14 21.35 -17.49
N GLU A 172 10.09 20.98 -18.34
CA GLU A 172 10.45 21.70 -19.57
C GLU A 172 9.34 21.66 -20.64
N ASP A 173 8.45 20.67 -20.60
CA ASP A 173 7.32 20.55 -21.54
C ASP A 173 6.08 21.35 -21.05
N TRP A 174 6.17 21.98 -19.89
CA TRP A 174 5.14 22.83 -19.30
C TRP A 174 5.53 24.28 -19.50
N GLU A 175 4.90 24.96 -20.45
CA GLU A 175 5.33 26.26 -20.91
C GLU A 175 4.13 27.18 -21.13
N LYS A 176 4.30 28.45 -20.72
CA LYS A 176 3.36 29.52 -21.04
C LYS A 176 4.14 30.80 -21.33
N ASP A 177 3.81 31.47 -22.44
CA ASP A 177 4.50 32.68 -22.92
C ASP A 177 6.03 32.53 -22.96
N ASP A 178 6.51 31.43 -23.57
CA ASP A 178 7.93 31.08 -23.68
C ASP A 178 8.64 30.88 -22.32
N ASN A 179 7.90 30.70 -21.21
CA ASN A 179 8.46 30.48 -19.89
C ASN A 179 8.07 29.12 -19.30
N THR A 180 9.07 28.41 -18.79
CA THR A 180 8.89 27.15 -18.05
C THR A 180 8.91 27.37 -16.53
N PRO A 181 8.48 26.39 -15.72
CA PRO A 181 8.63 26.40 -14.27
C PRO A 181 10.09 26.52 -13.83
N LEU A 182 11.03 26.00 -14.62
CA LEU A 182 12.46 26.10 -14.34
C LEU A 182 12.97 27.53 -14.59
N ASP A 183 12.45 28.22 -15.60
CA ASP A 183 12.74 29.65 -15.82
C ASP A 183 12.22 30.51 -14.67
N TYR A 184 11.02 30.19 -14.16
CA TYR A 184 10.47 30.85 -12.97
C TYR A 184 11.42 30.72 -11.77
N PHE A 185 11.95 29.53 -11.48
CA PHE A 185 12.95 29.36 -10.42
C PHE A 185 14.25 30.11 -10.68
N ALA A 186 14.76 30.08 -11.91
CA ALA A 186 15.99 30.79 -12.27
C ALA A 186 15.85 32.30 -12.03
N LYS A 187 14.70 32.89 -12.38
CA LYS A 187 14.39 34.31 -12.10
C LYS A 187 14.33 34.61 -10.60
N ASN A 188 13.84 33.67 -9.80
CA ASN A 188 13.71 33.80 -8.35
C ASN A 188 14.97 33.40 -7.56
N GLN A 189 16.01 32.84 -8.21
CA GLN A 189 17.26 32.47 -7.57
C GLN A 189 18.14 33.70 -7.26
N GLY A 190 18.53 33.84 -6.00
CA GLY A 190 19.44 34.87 -5.49
C GLY A 190 20.90 34.59 -5.82
N SER A 191 21.75 35.61 -5.65
CA SER A 191 23.19 35.51 -5.94
C SER A 191 23.95 34.52 -5.04
N ASP A 192 23.36 34.13 -3.91
CA ASP A 192 23.90 33.11 -3.01
C ASP A 192 23.43 31.69 -3.36
N GLY A 193 22.66 31.54 -4.44
CA GLY A 193 22.12 30.27 -4.95
C GLY A 193 20.81 29.83 -4.29
N GLY A 194 20.38 30.47 -3.20
CA GLY A 194 19.06 30.24 -2.59
C GLY A 194 17.96 31.02 -3.29
N ILE A 195 16.71 30.84 -2.86
CA ILE A 195 15.57 31.63 -3.36
C ILE A 195 15.61 33.04 -2.75
N LYS A 196 15.26 34.05 -3.54
CA LYS A 196 15.15 35.45 -3.07
C LYS A 196 13.91 35.59 -2.20
N ASN A 197 14.10 35.91 -0.92
CA ASN A 197 13.03 36.33 -0.03
C ASN A 197 13.62 37.19 1.10
N ASP A 198 12.99 38.33 1.40
CA ASP A 198 13.44 39.23 2.47
C ASP A 198 13.17 38.64 3.87
N ASN A 199 12.16 37.78 3.97
CA ASN A 199 11.91 37.02 5.19
C ASN A 199 12.82 35.77 5.20
N ALA A 200 13.74 35.74 6.17
CA ALA A 200 14.71 34.65 6.30
C ALA A 200 14.06 33.27 6.47
N GLN A 201 12.92 33.18 7.15
CA GLN A 201 12.20 31.92 7.31
C GLN A 201 11.61 31.47 5.97
N ASN A 202 10.88 32.33 5.27
CA ASN A 202 10.32 32.00 3.96
C ASN A 202 11.42 31.64 2.95
N LYS A 203 12.55 32.35 2.97
CA LYS A 203 13.73 32.02 2.17
C LYS A 203 14.17 30.58 2.38
N ILE A 204 14.24 30.12 3.63
CA ILE A 204 14.63 28.74 3.96
C ILE A 204 13.61 27.73 3.39
N TRP A 205 12.32 27.98 3.60
CA TRP A 205 11.24 27.10 3.14
C TRP A 205 11.17 27.02 1.61
N GLU A 206 11.13 28.16 0.93
CA GLU A 206 11.09 28.22 -0.53
C GLU A 206 12.34 27.61 -1.16
N THR A 207 13.51 27.82 -0.56
CA THR A 207 14.75 27.15 -1.02
C THR A 207 14.65 25.64 -0.83
N ALA A 208 14.12 25.16 0.29
CA ALA A 208 13.94 23.73 0.52
C ALA A 208 12.95 23.11 -0.50
N TYR A 209 11.82 23.77 -0.76
CA TYR A 209 10.86 23.32 -1.76
C TYR A 209 11.47 23.30 -3.17
N ALA A 210 12.14 24.37 -3.60
CA ALA A 210 12.81 24.42 -4.89
C ALA A 210 13.89 23.32 -5.03
N LEU A 211 14.65 23.02 -3.97
CA LEU A 211 15.63 21.93 -3.97
C LEU A 211 14.98 20.55 -4.16
N THR A 212 13.80 20.31 -3.56
CA THR A 212 13.07 19.05 -3.80
C THR A 212 12.66 18.92 -5.26
N ALA A 213 12.11 19.99 -5.85
CA ALA A 213 11.74 20.02 -7.26
C ALA A 213 12.96 19.83 -8.20
N PHE A 214 14.07 20.52 -7.94
CA PHE A 214 15.31 20.38 -8.73
C PHE A 214 15.98 19.02 -8.62
N SER A 215 15.64 18.21 -7.60
CA SER A 215 16.16 16.86 -7.51
C SER A 215 15.65 15.93 -8.63
N GLY A 216 14.61 16.36 -9.37
CA GLY A 216 13.97 15.56 -10.41
C GLY A 216 13.25 14.34 -9.84
N LYS A 217 12.88 14.39 -8.56
CA LYS A 217 12.23 13.30 -7.82
C LYS A 217 10.94 13.78 -7.18
N THR A 218 9.94 12.91 -7.14
CA THR A 218 8.76 13.09 -6.30
C THR A 218 9.12 12.92 -4.82
N TRP A 219 8.25 13.37 -3.91
CA TRP A 219 8.50 13.18 -2.47
C TRP A 219 8.70 11.70 -2.09
N ASN A 220 7.93 10.78 -2.69
CA ASN A 220 8.06 9.34 -2.45
C ASN A 220 9.42 8.77 -2.88
N GLN A 221 10.01 9.34 -3.94
CA GLN A 221 11.33 8.95 -4.44
C GLN A 221 12.49 9.55 -3.63
N ILE A 222 12.24 10.63 -2.87
CA ILE A 222 13.21 11.20 -1.94
C ILE A 222 13.26 10.35 -0.65
N MET A 223 12.10 9.88 -0.19
CA MET A 223 11.97 9.06 1.01
C MET A 223 12.50 7.62 0.80
N GLN A 224 13.15 7.07 1.82
CA GLN A 224 13.46 5.63 1.87
C GLN A 224 12.21 4.81 2.23
N LYS A 225 12.19 3.54 1.82
CA LYS A 225 11.10 2.60 2.13
C LYS A 225 11.41 1.78 3.38
N PHE A 226 10.41 1.58 4.21
CA PHE A 226 10.43 0.78 5.42
C PHE A 226 9.30 -0.23 5.38
N GLU A 227 9.60 -1.49 5.68
CA GLU A 227 8.59 -2.54 5.79
C GLU A 227 7.77 -2.36 7.08
N LYS A 228 6.51 -2.78 7.05
CA LYS A 228 5.70 -2.88 8.26
C LYS A 228 6.43 -3.76 9.28
N PRO A 229 6.54 -3.35 10.56
CA PRO A 229 7.00 -4.23 11.61
C PRO A 229 6.18 -5.51 11.57
N LYS A 230 6.86 -6.66 11.59
CA LYS A 230 6.15 -7.92 11.80
C LYS A 230 5.43 -7.80 13.13
N GLU A 231 4.12 -8.02 13.15
CA GLU A 231 3.41 -8.17 14.42
C GLU A 231 4.13 -9.28 15.20
N GLU A 232 4.79 -8.89 16.30
CA GLU A 232 5.19 -9.87 17.29
C GLU A 232 3.91 -10.42 17.89
N ILE A 233 3.49 -11.60 17.43
CA ILE A 233 2.42 -12.35 18.08
C ILE A 233 2.95 -12.66 19.47
N THR A 234 2.43 -11.95 20.47
CA THR A 234 2.72 -12.25 21.87
C THR A 234 2.34 -13.71 22.14
N LEU A 235 3.08 -14.40 23.01
CA LEU A 235 2.76 -15.77 23.42
C LEU A 235 1.27 -15.92 23.77
N GLU A 236 0.75 -14.95 24.51
CA GLU A 236 -0.65 -14.89 24.94
C GLU A 236 -1.64 -14.77 23.76
N LYS A 237 -1.33 -13.96 22.74
CA LYS A 237 -2.17 -13.85 21.53
C LYS A 237 -2.06 -15.08 20.63
N ARG A 238 -0.91 -15.75 20.64
CA ARG A 238 -0.72 -17.05 19.97
C ARG A 238 -1.61 -18.12 20.62
N GLU A 239 -1.57 -18.23 21.94
CA GLU A 239 -2.38 -19.19 22.70
C GLU A 239 -3.89 -18.96 22.46
N GLN A 240 -4.33 -17.69 22.44
CA GLN A 240 -5.73 -17.35 22.12
C GLN A 240 -6.14 -17.72 20.68
N LEU A 241 -5.22 -17.59 19.71
CA LEU A 241 -5.44 -17.98 18.33
C LEU A 241 -5.50 -19.50 18.18
N GLU A 242 -4.62 -20.23 18.88
CA GLU A 242 -4.59 -21.69 18.92
C GLU A 242 -5.89 -22.24 19.54
N GLU A 243 -6.37 -21.67 20.66
CA GLU A 243 -7.64 -22.06 21.28
C GLU A 243 -8.83 -21.83 20.34
N LYS A 244 -8.86 -20.69 19.63
CA LYS A 244 -9.90 -20.41 18.62
C LYS A 244 -9.84 -21.41 17.46
N LEU A 245 -8.65 -21.76 17.01
CA LEU A 245 -8.46 -22.72 15.93
C LEU A 245 -8.92 -24.12 16.33
N GLU A 246 -8.60 -24.57 17.55
CA GLU A 246 -9.07 -25.84 18.09
C GLU A 246 -10.60 -25.89 18.19
N LYS A 247 -11.24 -24.82 18.68
CA LYS A 247 -12.72 -24.73 18.71
C LYS A 247 -13.34 -24.83 17.32
N ILE A 248 -12.76 -24.16 16.33
CA ILE A 248 -13.22 -24.23 14.94
C ILE A 248 -13.06 -25.65 14.38
N LEU A 249 -11.92 -26.29 14.63
CA LEU A 249 -11.66 -27.66 14.18
C LEU A 249 -12.63 -28.66 14.81
N ALA A 250 -12.91 -28.53 16.12
CA ALA A 250 -13.89 -29.34 16.82
C ALA A 250 -15.30 -29.18 16.24
N LEU A 251 -15.73 -27.94 15.98
CA LEU A 251 -17.03 -27.64 15.34
C LEU A 251 -17.12 -28.26 13.93
N LEU A 252 -16.02 -28.23 13.17
CA LEU A 252 -15.96 -28.85 11.84
C LEU A 252 -16.03 -30.39 11.90
N GLU A 253 -15.40 -31.01 12.91
CA GLU A 253 -15.50 -32.46 13.15
C GLU A 253 -16.90 -32.87 13.59
N GLU A 254 -17.52 -32.13 14.51
CA GLU A 254 -18.91 -32.34 14.94
C GLU A 254 -19.88 -32.22 13.76
N LYS A 255 -19.67 -31.22 12.89
CA LYS A 255 -20.49 -31.05 11.69
C LYS A 255 -20.34 -32.24 10.73
N LYS A 256 -19.11 -32.72 10.49
CA LYS A 256 -18.85 -33.92 9.68
C LYS A 256 -19.46 -35.19 10.26
N THR A 257 -19.39 -35.37 11.58
CA THR A 257 -20.00 -36.54 12.25
C THR A 257 -21.51 -36.46 12.24
N THR A 258 -22.08 -35.27 12.38
CA THR A 258 -23.52 -35.03 12.29
C THR A 258 -24.03 -35.30 10.88
N GLU A 259 -23.38 -34.75 9.84
CA GLU A 259 -23.69 -35.02 8.43
C GLU A 259 -23.60 -36.52 8.10
N ASN A 260 -22.55 -37.22 8.55
CA ASN A 260 -22.40 -38.66 8.37
C ASN A 260 -23.47 -39.47 9.11
N LYS A 261 -23.87 -39.05 10.32
CA LYS A 261 -25.01 -39.66 11.04
C LYS A 261 -26.32 -39.40 10.31
N THR A 262 -26.53 -38.21 9.75
CA THR A 262 -27.76 -37.89 9.01
C THR A 262 -27.86 -38.70 7.72
N LEU A 263 -26.74 -38.86 6.99
CA LEU A 263 -26.66 -39.71 5.80
C LEU A 263 -26.89 -41.19 6.13
N LYS A 264 -26.32 -41.70 7.23
CA LYS A 264 -26.59 -43.08 7.70
C LYS A 264 -28.03 -43.26 8.15
N LEU A 265 -28.64 -42.25 8.80
CA LEU A 265 -30.04 -42.30 9.23
C LEU A 265 -31.00 -42.25 8.03
N ALA A 266 -30.68 -41.45 7.00
CA ALA A 266 -31.43 -41.41 5.75
C ALA A 266 -31.33 -42.72 4.98
N ALA A 267 -30.13 -43.31 4.91
CA ALA A 267 -29.92 -44.64 4.33
C ALA A 267 -30.67 -45.74 5.10
N ALA A 268 -30.67 -45.71 6.44
CA ALA A 268 -31.41 -46.66 7.27
C ALA A 268 -32.93 -46.52 7.12
N LYS A 269 -33.46 -45.30 6.97
CA LYS A 269 -34.89 -45.04 6.69
C LYS A 269 -35.31 -45.56 5.31
N ASN A 270 -34.47 -45.42 4.29
CA ASN A 270 -34.71 -45.98 2.95
C ASN A 270 -34.64 -47.52 2.92
N ILE A 271 -33.84 -48.14 3.79
CA ILE A 271 -33.81 -49.61 3.93
C ILE A 271 -35.07 -50.10 4.67
N ALA A 272 -35.50 -49.39 5.73
CA ALA A 272 -36.69 -49.73 6.50
C ALA A 272 -37.99 -49.65 5.66
N SER A 273 -38.14 -48.63 4.81
CA SER A 273 -39.30 -48.50 3.90
C SER A 273 -39.34 -49.57 2.80
N ASN A 274 -38.18 -50.08 2.37
CA ASN A 274 -38.12 -51.19 1.40
C ASN A 274 -38.43 -52.56 2.04
N THR A 275 -38.19 -52.74 3.34
CA THR A 275 -38.55 -53.99 4.06
C THR A 275 -40.03 -54.10 4.43
N GLU A 276 -40.80 -53.00 4.47
CA GLU A 276 -42.26 -53.04 4.69
C GLU A 276 -43.07 -53.30 3.40
N THR A 277 -42.43 -53.31 2.22
CA THR A 277 -43.13 -53.55 0.94
C THR A 277 -42.98 -54.98 0.42
N THR A 278 -42.25 -55.88 1.10
CA THR A 278 -42.10 -57.29 0.71
C THR A 278 -42.75 -58.26 1.69
N ARG A 279 -44.05 -58.07 1.95
CA ARG A 279 -44.94 -59.14 2.43
C ARG A 279 -46.35 -58.91 1.89
N THR A 280 -46.53 -59.13 0.59
CA THR A 280 -47.70 -59.80 0.00
C THR A 280 -47.58 -59.78 -1.53
N LEU A 281 -48.17 -60.81 -2.15
CA LEU A 281 -48.43 -61.01 -3.57
C LEU A 281 -47.41 -61.90 -4.31
N GLU A 282 -47.61 -63.20 -4.11
CA GLU A 282 -47.50 -64.20 -5.18
C GLU A 282 -48.43 -63.83 -6.36
N GLY A 283 -47.94 -64.06 -7.57
CA GLY A 283 -48.79 -64.47 -8.70
C GLY A 283 -48.84 -63.53 -9.91
N LYS A 284 -48.09 -63.93 -10.94
CA LYS A 284 -48.41 -64.00 -12.39
C LYS A 284 -47.48 -63.24 -13.33
N ASN A 285 -46.85 -64.06 -14.20
CA ASN A 285 -46.40 -63.88 -15.57
C ASN A 285 -46.44 -62.47 -16.18
N GLU A 286 -45.32 -62.03 -16.77
CA GLU A 286 -45.21 -61.84 -18.23
C GLU A 286 -43.77 -61.55 -18.67
N THR A 287 -43.51 -61.92 -19.93
CA THR A 287 -42.25 -62.02 -20.68
C THR A 287 -41.84 -60.73 -21.41
N GLU A 288 -40.53 -60.64 -21.75
CA GLU A 288 -39.85 -59.71 -22.69
C GLU A 288 -39.60 -58.25 -22.20
N LYS A 289 -38.46 -57.58 -22.40
CA LYS A 289 -37.25 -57.78 -23.23
C LYS A 289 -36.11 -56.94 -22.62
N MET A 290 -34.93 -57.56 -22.44
CA MET A 290 -33.66 -56.91 -22.08
C MET A 290 -32.79 -56.69 -23.34
N LYS A 291 -32.09 -55.55 -23.40
CA LYS A 291 -30.73 -55.40 -23.96
C LYS A 291 -29.98 -54.41 -23.05
N ASN A 292 -29.08 -54.96 -22.22
CA ASN A 292 -27.61 -54.85 -22.28
C ASN A 292 -27.06 -53.45 -21.95
N SER A 293 -26.06 -53.26 -21.07
CA SER A 293 -25.12 -54.15 -20.35
C SER A 293 -24.38 -53.27 -19.31
N ALA A 294 -24.26 -53.66 -18.03
CA ALA A 294 -23.05 -54.21 -17.38
C ALA A 294 -21.76 -53.37 -17.62
N LYS A 295 -20.92 -52.95 -16.65
CA LYS A 295 -20.50 -53.44 -15.30
C LYS A 295 -19.67 -52.28 -14.65
N GLN A 296 -19.74 -51.98 -13.33
CA GLN A 296 -18.80 -52.40 -12.25
C GLN A 296 -17.29 -52.21 -12.58
N ASN A 297 -16.35 -51.78 -11.73
CA ASN A 297 -16.24 -51.46 -10.30
C ASN A 297 -14.81 -50.88 -10.02
N THR A 298 -14.67 -50.09 -8.95
CA THR A 298 -13.55 -49.89 -7.98
C THR A 298 -12.03 -50.13 -8.29
N ALA A 299 -11.22 -49.11 -7.91
CA ALA A 299 -9.95 -49.10 -7.12
C ALA A 299 -8.57 -49.67 -7.58
N THR A 300 -7.56 -48.79 -7.43
CA THR A 300 -6.11 -48.97 -7.10
C THR A 300 -5.11 -49.46 -8.17
N ILE A 301 -4.13 -48.61 -8.54
CA ILE A 301 -2.68 -48.96 -8.65
C ILE A 301 -1.82 -47.74 -8.25
N ILE A 302 -0.93 -47.98 -7.29
CA ILE A 302 0.21 -47.16 -6.84
C ILE A 302 1.49 -47.68 -7.53
N ASN A 303 2.44 -46.78 -7.79
CA ASN A 303 3.87 -46.97 -8.11
C ASN A 303 4.30 -47.48 -9.49
N SER A 304 4.98 -46.59 -10.22
CA SER A 304 6.26 -46.91 -10.86
C SER A 304 7.36 -46.04 -10.22
N LEU A 305 8.08 -46.61 -9.26
CA LEU A 305 9.38 -46.14 -8.81
C LEU A 305 10.43 -46.56 -9.84
N GLY A 306 11.26 -45.61 -10.29
CA GLY A 306 12.62 -45.87 -10.71
C GLY A 306 13.53 -45.25 -9.65
N GLU A 307 14.04 -46.08 -8.76
CA GLU A 307 15.09 -45.74 -7.79
C GLU A 307 16.43 -45.52 -8.51
N SER A 308 17.23 -44.55 -8.04
CA SER A 308 18.63 -44.82 -7.70
C SER A 308 19.22 -43.68 -6.87
N ASP A 309 19.39 -43.97 -5.58
CA ASP A 309 20.57 -43.75 -4.75
C ASP A 309 21.10 -42.35 -4.37
N ALA A 310 21.48 -42.29 -3.09
CA ALA A 310 22.06 -41.16 -2.40
C ALA A 310 23.54 -40.94 -2.82
N GLY A 311 23.89 -39.69 -3.09
CA GLY A 311 25.29 -39.30 -3.32
C GLY A 311 25.44 -37.81 -3.63
N THR A 312 25.88 -37.03 -2.65
CA THR A 312 26.41 -35.64 -2.74
C THR A 312 25.93 -34.78 -3.92
N LYS A 313 24.77 -34.12 -3.78
CA LYS A 313 24.39 -33.01 -4.67
C LYS A 313 25.39 -31.87 -4.54
N LYS A 314 26.22 -31.65 -5.57
CA LYS A 314 26.98 -30.41 -5.78
C LYS A 314 26.02 -29.23 -5.62
N ILE A 315 26.27 -28.41 -4.59
CA ILE A 315 25.60 -27.13 -4.41
C ILE A 315 25.99 -26.24 -5.60
N GLY A 316 24.99 -25.83 -6.39
CA GLY A 316 25.19 -24.95 -7.55
C GLY A 316 25.81 -23.61 -7.11
N TRP A 317 26.63 -23.02 -7.98
CA TRP A 317 27.38 -21.77 -7.71
C TRP A 317 26.51 -20.65 -7.14
N PHE A 318 25.25 -20.58 -7.56
CA PHE A 318 24.27 -19.62 -7.08
C PHE A 318 23.93 -19.80 -5.60
N ARG A 319 23.77 -21.04 -5.10
CA ARG A 319 23.55 -21.29 -3.66
C ARG A 319 24.80 -21.03 -2.82
N LYS A 320 25.99 -21.23 -3.39
CA LYS A 320 27.27 -20.86 -2.73
C LYS A 320 27.37 -19.35 -2.54
N LEU A 321 27.03 -18.58 -3.57
CA LEU A 321 26.98 -17.11 -3.52
C LEU A 321 25.98 -16.61 -2.48
N LEU A 322 24.80 -17.24 -2.39
CA LEU A 322 23.79 -16.87 -1.39
C LEU A 322 24.25 -17.18 0.04
N ASN A 323 24.94 -18.29 0.29
CA ASN A 323 25.45 -18.60 1.62
C ASN A 323 26.61 -17.68 2.06
N GLU A 324 27.43 -17.20 1.11
CA GLU A 324 28.49 -16.22 1.40
C GLU A 324 27.94 -14.82 1.69
N ILE A 325 26.85 -14.43 1.03
CA ILE A 325 26.23 -13.11 1.23
C ILE A 325 25.36 -13.07 2.49
N PHE A 326 24.64 -14.15 2.78
CA PHE A 326 23.55 -14.13 3.76
C PHE A 326 23.79 -14.94 5.04
N GLY A 327 24.90 -15.67 5.16
CA GLY A 327 25.28 -16.38 6.39
C GLY A 327 24.19 -17.31 6.94
N ASN A 328 24.16 -18.55 6.46
CA ASN A 328 23.31 -19.66 6.92
C ASN A 328 21.79 -19.42 6.92
N PHE A 329 21.12 -19.90 5.86
CA PHE A 329 19.83 -20.58 5.94
C PHE A 329 20.02 -22.08 5.72
#